data_AF-A0A946HT10-F1
#
_entry.id   AF-A0A946HT10-F1
#
_cell.length_a   1.000
_cell.length_b   1.000
_cell.length_c   1.000
_cell.angle_alpha   90.00
_cell.angle_beta   90.00
_cell.angle_gamma   90.00
#
_symmetry.space_group_name_H-M   'P 1'
#
loop_
_entity.id
_entity.type
_entity.pdbx_description
1 polymer ?
#
loop_
_entity_poly.entity_id
_entity_poly.type
_entity_poly.pdbx_seq_one_letter_code
_entity_poly.pdbx_strand_id
1 'polypeptide(L)'
;MSFDIAATDGKARTGKMCFPRGEVATPAFMPVGTYGTVKGLTPEQVRGTGADILLGNTFHLMLRPGTETINVHGDLHDFIGWDRPILTDSGGFQVFSLGEMRKINEEGVTFSSPVDGAKIFLGPESAIEVQHALGSDIIMVFDECTPYPATREQARESMELSMRWAGRCKEAHGEHESALFGIVQGGMYGDLREESLAGLVELGFDGYALGGLSVGEPKNEMREVIQHCGALLPAEKPRYLMGVGTPQDIVYAVTQG
;
A
#
# COMPACT_ATOMS: atom_id res chain seq x y z
N MET A 1 -1.38 12.17 10.94
CA MET A 1 -0.82 10.99 11.65
C MET A 1 0.48 11.36 12.34
N SER A 2 0.79 10.80 13.52
CA SER A 2 2.14 10.83 14.10
C SER A 2 2.70 9.43 14.27
N PHE A 3 4.03 9.28 14.28
CA PHE A 3 4.71 8.01 14.48
C PHE A 3 5.79 8.15 15.54
N ASP A 4 5.67 7.36 16.60
CA ASP A 4 6.57 7.39 17.76
C ASP A 4 7.29 6.05 17.88
N ILE A 5 8.63 6.09 17.92
CA ILE A 5 9.47 4.92 18.18
C ILE A 5 9.72 4.85 19.68
N ALA A 6 9.24 3.78 20.31
CA ALA A 6 9.39 3.55 21.75
C ALA A 6 10.73 2.90 22.11
N ALA A 7 11.18 1.95 21.28
CA ALA A 7 12.46 1.26 21.48
C ALA A 7 13.00 0.68 20.17
N THR A 8 14.30 0.39 20.17
CA THR A 8 15.01 -0.25 19.05
C THR A 8 15.92 -1.36 19.57
N ASP A 9 16.05 -2.44 18.80
CA ASP A 9 17.08 -3.47 18.98
C ASP A 9 17.74 -3.77 17.63
N GLY A 10 18.98 -3.34 17.46
CA GLY A 10 19.62 -3.28 16.14
C GLY A 10 18.81 -2.41 15.18
N LYS A 11 18.34 -3.02 14.08
CA LYS A 11 17.44 -2.35 13.13
C LYS A 11 15.96 -2.49 13.49
N ALA A 12 15.60 -3.45 14.34
CA ALA A 12 14.21 -3.69 14.71
C ALA A 12 13.67 -2.52 15.54
N ARG A 13 12.41 -2.16 15.30
CA ARG A 13 11.74 -1.01 15.93
C ARG A 13 10.41 -1.44 16.52
N THR A 14 10.10 -0.92 17.70
CA THR A 14 8.75 -0.96 18.26
C THR A 14 8.30 0.44 18.61
N GLY A 15 7.01 0.69 18.46
CA GLY A 15 6.46 2.04 18.48
C GLY A 15 4.97 2.03 18.22
N LYS A 16 4.43 3.18 17.82
CA LYS A 16 3.03 3.31 17.45
C LYS A 16 2.79 4.40 16.42
N MET A 17 1.79 4.19 15.57
CA MET A 17 1.19 5.24 14.76
C MET A 17 -0.08 5.74 15.44
N CYS A 18 -0.27 7.05 15.50
CA CYS A 18 -1.43 7.67 16.15
C CYS A 18 -2.31 8.38 15.10
N PHE A 19 -3.60 8.04 15.12
CA PHE A 19 -4.65 8.59 14.26
C PHE A 19 -5.82 9.08 15.12
N PRO A 20 -6.71 9.95 14.58
CA PRO A 20 -7.95 10.31 15.26
C PRO A 20 -8.81 9.09 15.66
N ARG A 21 -8.79 8.01 14.87
CA ARG A 21 -9.54 6.77 15.10
C ARG A 21 -8.85 5.75 16.02
N GLY A 22 -7.64 6.04 16.50
CA GLY A 22 -6.94 5.18 17.44
C GLY A 22 -5.44 5.06 17.20
N GLU A 23 -4.81 4.25 18.04
CA GLU A 23 -3.38 3.93 17.96
C GLU A 23 -3.18 2.57 17.29
N VAL A 24 -2.08 2.44 16.54
CA VAL A 24 -1.64 1.20 15.91
C VAL A 24 -0.26 0.85 16.44
N ALA A 25 -0.15 -0.21 17.25
CA ALA A 25 1.14 -0.66 17.74
C ALA A 25 1.99 -1.25 16.59
N THR A 26 3.28 -0.91 16.54
CA THR A 26 4.23 -1.43 15.54
C THR A 26 5.32 -2.29 16.19
N PRO A 27 5.75 -3.41 15.58
CA PRO A 27 5.35 -3.92 14.25
C PRO A 27 3.88 -4.39 14.19
N ALA A 28 3.19 -4.03 13.10
CA ALA A 28 1.78 -4.32 12.90
C ALA A 28 1.58 -5.36 11.78
N PHE A 29 0.60 -6.24 11.95
CA PHE A 29 0.08 -7.09 10.88
C PHE A 29 -1.36 -6.65 10.58
N MET A 30 -1.68 -6.43 9.30
CA MET A 30 -2.96 -5.88 8.86
C MET A 30 -3.82 -6.99 8.23
N PRO A 31 -4.91 -7.45 8.89
CA PRO A 31 -5.87 -8.34 8.24
C PRO A 31 -6.51 -7.69 7.01
N VAL A 32 -6.64 -8.45 5.92
CA VAL A 32 -7.11 -7.94 4.63
C VAL A 32 -8.63 -8.10 4.48
N GLY A 33 -9.31 -6.98 4.32
CA GLY A 33 -10.73 -6.86 4.03
C GLY A 33 -11.01 -6.61 2.55
N THR A 34 -11.05 -7.67 1.73
CA THR A 34 -11.14 -7.53 0.26
C THR A 34 -12.42 -6.84 -0.23
N TYR A 35 -13.58 -7.15 0.35
CA TYR A 35 -14.87 -6.55 -0.02
C TYR A 35 -15.51 -5.87 1.19
N GLY A 36 -14.70 -5.14 1.97
CA GLY A 36 -15.15 -4.56 3.24
C GLY A 36 -15.35 -5.59 4.36
N THR A 37 -14.75 -6.79 4.23
CA THR A 37 -14.84 -7.83 5.25
C THR A 37 -13.59 -8.69 5.26
N VAL A 38 -13.05 -8.92 6.46
CA VAL A 38 -12.06 -9.97 6.70
C VAL A 38 -12.78 -11.31 6.61
N LYS A 39 -12.49 -12.07 5.56
CA LYS A 39 -13.27 -13.27 5.21
C LYS A 39 -13.36 -14.24 6.38
N GLY A 40 -14.59 -14.54 6.79
CA GLY A 40 -14.91 -15.51 7.85
C GLY A 40 -14.93 -14.94 9.27
N LEU A 41 -14.71 -13.64 9.45
CA LEU A 41 -14.72 -12.99 10.77
C LEU A 41 -15.59 -11.73 10.76
N THR A 42 -16.30 -11.48 11.86
CA THR A 42 -16.95 -10.19 12.12
C THR A 42 -15.91 -9.14 12.56
N PRO A 43 -16.19 -7.83 12.43
CA PRO A 43 -15.31 -6.78 12.96
C PRO A 43 -14.98 -6.96 14.46
N GLU A 44 -15.95 -7.40 15.26
CA GLU A 44 -15.74 -7.71 16.67
C GLU A 44 -14.75 -8.86 16.88
N GLN A 45 -14.88 -9.94 16.10
CA GLN A 45 -13.93 -11.07 16.17
C GLN A 45 -12.52 -10.65 15.76
N VAL A 46 -12.38 -9.81 14.73
CA VAL A 46 -11.07 -9.28 14.30
C VAL A 46 -10.47 -8.40 15.39
N ARG A 47 -11.26 -7.52 16.02
CA ARG A 47 -10.80 -6.73 17.17
C ARG A 47 -10.39 -7.63 18.34
N GLY A 48 -11.14 -8.71 18.57
CA GLY A 48 -10.86 -9.70 19.61
C GLY A 48 -9.51 -10.42 19.44
N THR A 49 -8.90 -10.40 18.25
CA THR A 49 -7.54 -10.92 18.05
C THR A 49 -6.45 -9.93 18.43
N GLY A 50 -6.80 -8.66 18.68
CA GLY A 50 -5.87 -7.57 18.94
C GLY A 50 -5.44 -6.79 17.69
N ALA A 51 -6.12 -6.95 16.55
CA ALA A 51 -5.84 -6.13 15.37
C ALA A 51 -6.18 -4.65 15.63
N ASP A 52 -5.21 -3.76 15.43
CA ASP A 52 -5.40 -2.31 15.58
C ASP A 52 -5.81 -1.63 14.27
N ILE A 53 -5.55 -2.25 13.12
CA ILE A 53 -5.74 -1.67 11.78
C ILE A 53 -6.14 -2.76 10.78
N LEU A 54 -6.91 -2.39 9.76
CA LEU A 54 -7.25 -3.25 8.62
C LEU A 54 -6.63 -2.75 7.32
N LEU A 55 -6.49 -3.66 6.35
CA LEU A 55 -6.25 -3.29 4.95
C LEU A 55 -7.55 -3.44 4.15
N GLY A 56 -8.08 -2.35 3.60
CA GLY A 56 -9.16 -2.33 2.63
C GLY A 56 -8.62 -2.41 1.20
N ASN A 57 -9.28 -3.19 0.34
CA ASN A 57 -8.88 -3.28 -1.06
C ASN A 57 -9.68 -2.31 -1.94
N THR A 58 -9.02 -1.26 -2.43
CA THR A 58 -9.67 -0.20 -3.21
C THR A 58 -10.25 -0.73 -4.50
N PHE A 59 -9.51 -1.58 -5.22
CA PHE A 59 -9.95 -2.14 -6.51
C PHE A 59 -11.29 -2.87 -6.38
N HIS A 60 -11.45 -3.71 -5.36
CA HIS A 60 -12.70 -4.44 -5.18
C HIS A 60 -13.82 -3.55 -4.67
N LEU A 61 -13.55 -2.66 -3.72
CA LEU A 61 -14.54 -1.75 -3.13
C LEU A 61 -15.10 -0.76 -4.15
N MET A 62 -14.27 -0.20 -5.04
CA MET A 62 -14.71 0.74 -6.08
C MET A 62 -15.59 0.08 -7.14
N LEU A 63 -15.39 -1.22 -7.39
CA LEU A 63 -16.19 -1.98 -8.35
C LEU A 63 -17.50 -2.46 -7.73
N ARG A 64 -17.43 -2.93 -6.48
CA ARG A 64 -18.58 -3.45 -5.76
C ARG A 64 -18.34 -3.37 -4.25
N PRO A 65 -19.16 -2.61 -3.51
CA PRO A 65 -20.44 -2.01 -3.92
C PRO A 65 -20.33 -0.65 -4.65
N GLY A 66 -19.12 -0.13 -4.84
CA GLY A 66 -18.87 1.23 -5.32
C GLY A 66 -18.85 2.25 -4.20
N THR A 67 -18.06 3.32 -4.36
CA THR A 67 -17.91 4.39 -3.37
C THR A 67 -19.21 5.15 -3.12
N GLU A 68 -20.06 5.34 -4.14
CA GLU A 68 -21.38 5.96 -3.97
C GLU A 68 -22.25 5.24 -2.94
N THR A 69 -22.29 3.90 -3.01
CA THR A 69 -23.05 3.07 -2.07
C THR A 69 -22.50 3.16 -0.65
N ILE A 70 -21.16 3.15 -0.53
CA ILE A 70 -20.47 3.29 0.77
C ILE A 70 -20.77 4.66 1.37
N ASN A 71 -20.70 5.73 0.57
CA ASN A 71 -20.88 7.11 1.01
C ASN A 71 -22.30 7.40 1.54
N VAL A 72 -23.32 6.70 1.05
CA VAL A 72 -24.69 6.79 1.60
C VAL A 72 -24.76 6.29 3.05
N HIS A 73 -23.80 5.47 3.48
CA HIS A 73 -23.70 4.92 4.83
C HIS A 73 -22.67 5.66 5.70
N GLY A 74 -22.04 6.74 5.21
CA GLY A 74 -20.92 7.42 5.87
C GLY A 74 -19.64 7.19 5.08
N ASP A 75 -18.69 6.45 5.63
CA ASP A 75 -17.48 6.01 4.94
C ASP A 75 -17.29 4.48 5.04
N LEU A 76 -16.11 3.97 4.68
CA LEU A 76 -15.83 2.54 4.78
C LEU A 76 -15.89 2.02 6.23
N HIS A 77 -15.51 2.83 7.22
CA HIS A 77 -15.58 2.47 8.64
C HIS A 77 -17.02 2.21 9.05
N ASP A 78 -17.92 3.15 8.72
CA ASP A 78 -19.35 3.04 9.02
C ASP A 78 -19.98 1.86 8.28
N PHE A 79 -19.63 1.69 7.00
CA PHE A 79 -20.17 0.64 6.15
C PHE A 79 -19.84 -0.77 6.66
N ILE A 80 -18.63 -0.97 7.22
CA ILE A 80 -18.18 -2.29 7.68
C ILE A 80 -18.28 -2.47 9.21
N GLY A 81 -18.62 -1.42 9.96
CA GLY A 81 -18.68 -1.46 11.42
C GLY A 81 -17.30 -1.58 12.08
N TRP A 82 -16.27 -0.95 11.50
CA TRP A 82 -14.90 -0.93 12.04
C TRP A 82 -14.54 0.49 12.44
N ASP A 83 -14.36 0.75 13.73
CA ASP A 83 -14.13 2.10 14.29
C ASP A 83 -12.65 2.45 14.50
N ARG A 84 -11.73 1.63 13.99
CA ARG A 84 -10.27 1.76 14.12
C ARG A 84 -9.63 2.09 12.77
N PRO A 85 -8.33 2.43 12.71
CA PRO A 85 -7.71 2.80 11.45
C PRO A 85 -7.87 1.78 10.32
N ILE A 86 -7.96 2.28 9.08
CA ILE A 86 -7.92 1.52 7.85
C ILE A 86 -6.81 2.06 6.93
N LEU A 87 -6.01 1.14 6.38
CA LEU A 87 -5.16 1.39 5.23
C LEU A 87 -5.88 0.92 3.96
N THR A 88 -5.94 1.73 2.91
CA THR A 88 -6.36 1.26 1.57
C THR A 88 -5.19 1.13 0.63
N ASP A 89 -5.11 0.01 -0.11
CA ASP A 89 -4.21 -0.09 -1.26
C ASP A 89 -4.69 0.81 -2.41
N SER A 90 -3.85 1.06 -3.41
CA SER A 90 -4.20 1.94 -4.54
C SER A 90 -4.99 1.22 -5.64
N GLY A 91 -5.06 -0.11 -5.59
CA GLY A 91 -5.60 -0.97 -6.65
C GLY A 91 -4.61 -1.31 -7.78
N GLY A 92 -3.40 -0.71 -7.78
CA GLY A 92 -2.38 -0.94 -8.82
C GLY A 92 -1.97 -2.41 -8.96
N PHE A 93 -1.82 -3.14 -7.85
CA PHE A 93 -1.47 -4.57 -7.84
C PHE A 93 -2.61 -5.49 -8.33
N GLN A 94 -3.87 -5.11 -8.16
CA GLN A 94 -4.99 -5.93 -8.64
C GLN A 94 -5.14 -5.76 -10.15
N VAL A 95 -4.96 -4.54 -10.65
CA VAL A 95 -4.81 -4.27 -12.08
C VAL A 95 -3.59 -5.02 -12.64
N PHE A 96 -2.47 -4.97 -11.91
CA PHE A 96 -1.42 -5.98 -11.78
C PHE A 96 -1.76 -7.43 -12.18
N SER A 97 -2.67 -8.01 -11.42
CA SER A 97 -3.04 -9.42 -11.53
C SER A 97 -3.93 -9.75 -12.72
N LEU A 98 -4.51 -8.75 -13.41
CA LEU A 98 -5.41 -8.96 -14.56
C LEU A 98 -4.67 -9.32 -15.87
N GLY A 99 -3.33 -9.24 -15.91
CA GLY A 99 -2.53 -9.64 -17.07
C GLY A 99 -2.90 -8.88 -18.36
N GLU A 100 -3.13 -9.59 -19.46
CA GLU A 100 -3.42 -9.02 -20.79
C GLU A 100 -4.72 -8.20 -20.87
N MET A 101 -5.58 -8.26 -19.85
CA MET A 101 -6.85 -7.52 -19.82
C MET A 101 -6.70 -6.03 -19.48
N ARG A 102 -5.46 -5.53 -19.31
CA ARG A 102 -5.18 -4.12 -19.03
C ARG A 102 -4.35 -3.44 -20.11
N LYS A 103 -4.47 -2.12 -20.19
CA LYS A 103 -3.59 -1.25 -20.97
C LYS A 103 -3.04 -0.15 -20.07
N ILE A 104 -1.73 -0.16 -19.87
CA ILE A 104 -1.01 0.86 -19.10
C ILE A 104 -0.51 1.94 -20.06
N ASN A 105 -0.66 3.21 -19.68
CA ASN A 105 -0.05 4.35 -20.33
C ASN A 105 0.36 5.40 -19.27
N GLU A 106 0.86 6.56 -19.69
CA GLU A 106 1.27 7.62 -18.74
C GLU A 106 0.11 8.15 -17.89
N GLU A 107 -1.12 8.15 -18.40
CA GLU A 107 -2.29 8.69 -17.69
C GLU A 107 -2.76 7.76 -16.57
N GLY A 108 -2.64 6.44 -16.76
CA GLY A 108 -3.08 5.42 -15.82
C GLY A 108 -3.29 4.08 -16.51
N VAL A 109 -4.29 3.33 -16.06
CA VAL A 109 -4.59 2.00 -16.56
C VAL A 109 -6.06 1.86 -16.93
N THR A 110 -6.31 1.35 -18.14
CA THR A 110 -7.65 0.94 -18.58
C THR A 110 -7.77 -0.58 -18.54
N PHE A 111 -8.85 -1.10 -17.95
CA PHE A 111 -9.13 -2.53 -17.88
C PHE A 111 -10.63 -2.83 -17.99
N SER A 112 -10.97 -4.09 -18.24
CA SER A 112 -12.35 -4.55 -18.16
C SER A 112 -12.66 -5.04 -16.75
N SER A 113 -13.74 -4.55 -16.15
CA SER A 113 -14.25 -4.98 -14.86
C SER A 113 -14.46 -6.50 -14.83
N PRO A 114 -13.91 -7.21 -13.84
CA PRO A 114 -14.17 -8.64 -13.66
C PRO A 114 -15.59 -8.93 -13.17
N VAL A 115 -16.36 -7.91 -12.78
CA VAL A 115 -17.73 -8.05 -12.25
C VAL A 115 -18.75 -8.11 -13.38
N ASP A 116 -18.65 -7.22 -14.36
CA ASP A 116 -19.66 -6.99 -15.39
C ASP A 116 -19.08 -6.70 -16.79
N GLY A 117 -17.76 -6.65 -16.95
CA GLY A 117 -17.09 -6.38 -18.21
C GLY A 117 -17.05 -4.91 -18.63
N ALA A 118 -17.54 -3.98 -17.81
CA ALA A 118 -17.45 -2.55 -18.09
C ALA A 118 -16.00 -2.10 -18.24
N LYS A 119 -15.72 -1.18 -19.18
CA LYS A 119 -14.38 -0.59 -19.31
C LYS A 119 -14.19 0.48 -18.24
N ILE A 120 -13.11 0.36 -17.47
CA ILE A 120 -12.79 1.21 -16.34
C ILE A 120 -11.40 1.80 -16.53
N PHE A 121 -11.27 3.07 -16.21
CA PHE A 121 -9.99 3.76 -16.10
C PHE A 121 -9.65 3.97 -14.63
N LEU A 122 -8.41 3.68 -14.25
CA LEU A 122 -7.85 3.97 -12.95
C LEU A 122 -6.45 4.56 -13.14
N GLY A 123 -6.27 5.82 -12.73
CA GLY A 123 -4.99 6.51 -12.67
C GLY A 123 -4.76 7.17 -11.31
N PRO A 124 -3.63 7.88 -11.14
CA PRO A 124 -3.22 8.53 -9.89
C PRO A 124 -4.33 9.33 -9.20
N GLU A 125 -4.96 10.25 -9.92
CA GLU A 125 -5.97 11.17 -9.37
C GLU A 125 -7.23 10.39 -8.95
N SER A 126 -7.75 9.52 -9.82
CA SER A 126 -8.93 8.71 -9.52
C SER A 126 -8.69 7.71 -8.38
N ALA A 127 -7.47 7.17 -8.24
CA ALA A 127 -7.15 6.27 -7.14
C ALA A 127 -7.12 7.02 -5.79
N ILE A 128 -6.64 8.27 -5.77
CA ILE A 128 -6.69 9.12 -4.59
C ILE A 128 -8.13 9.51 -4.27
N GLU A 129 -8.93 9.92 -5.26
CA GLU A 129 -10.35 10.27 -5.08
C GLU A 129 -11.16 9.12 -4.49
N VAL A 130 -10.96 7.90 -4.99
CA VAL A 130 -11.64 6.71 -4.44
C VAL A 130 -11.21 6.46 -3.00
N GLN A 131 -9.92 6.56 -2.68
CA GLN A 131 -9.44 6.33 -1.31
C GLN A 131 -9.89 7.42 -0.33
N HIS A 132 -10.01 8.67 -0.77
CA HIS A 132 -10.63 9.76 0.00
C HIS A 132 -12.10 9.46 0.28
N ALA A 133 -12.86 9.02 -0.74
CA ALA A 133 -14.26 8.64 -0.58
C ALA A 133 -14.44 7.45 0.36
N LEU A 134 -13.49 6.51 0.40
CA LEU A 134 -13.51 5.40 1.36
C LEU A 134 -13.21 5.85 2.80
N GLY A 135 -12.68 7.06 3.00
CA GLY A 135 -12.40 7.61 4.33
C GLY A 135 -11.25 6.93 5.07
N SER A 136 -10.27 6.38 4.35
CA SER A 136 -9.13 5.65 4.93
C SER A 136 -8.17 6.56 5.70
N ASP A 137 -7.58 6.05 6.78
CA ASP A 137 -6.57 6.77 7.58
C ASP A 137 -5.18 6.76 6.95
N ILE A 138 -4.85 5.69 6.22
CA ILE A 138 -3.64 5.58 5.40
C ILE A 138 -4.06 5.25 3.97
N ILE A 139 -3.58 6.04 3.02
CA ILE A 139 -3.79 5.81 1.60
C ILE A 139 -2.45 5.57 0.90
N MET A 140 -2.45 4.66 -0.07
CA MET A 140 -1.26 4.32 -0.84
C MET A 140 -1.27 5.09 -2.16
N VAL A 141 -0.10 5.57 -2.60
CA VAL A 141 0.05 6.11 -3.96
C VAL A 141 -0.28 5.04 -5.00
N PHE A 142 -0.83 5.46 -6.14
CA PHE A 142 -0.98 4.60 -7.30
C PHE A 142 0.39 4.34 -7.93
N ASP A 143 0.71 3.07 -8.17
CA ASP A 143 1.99 2.62 -8.68
C ASP A 143 1.82 1.57 -9.78
N GLU A 144 2.90 1.35 -10.53
CA GLU A 144 3.01 0.21 -11.42
C GLU A 144 3.85 -0.88 -10.75
N CYS A 145 3.23 -2.02 -10.46
CA CYS A 145 3.96 -3.17 -9.94
C CYS A 145 4.84 -3.77 -11.05
N THR A 146 6.16 -3.66 -10.89
CA THR A 146 7.12 -4.31 -11.80
C THR A 146 6.97 -5.85 -11.72
N PRO A 147 6.83 -6.56 -12.86
CA PRO A 147 6.76 -8.02 -12.87
C PRO A 147 8.07 -8.69 -12.41
N TYR A 148 8.00 -9.97 -12.06
CA TYR A 148 9.17 -10.83 -11.91
C TYR A 148 9.06 -12.09 -12.79
N PRO A 149 10.12 -12.48 -13.52
CA PRO A 149 11.35 -11.71 -13.72
C PRO A 149 11.12 -10.50 -14.65
N ALA A 150 11.94 -9.46 -14.49
CA ALA A 150 11.99 -8.30 -15.39
C ALA A 150 13.45 -7.96 -15.69
N THR A 151 13.74 -7.43 -16.87
CA THR A 151 15.07 -6.87 -17.15
C THR A 151 15.28 -5.59 -16.36
N ARG A 152 16.53 -5.14 -16.24
CA ARG A 152 16.85 -3.88 -15.55
C ARG A 152 16.18 -2.69 -16.24
N GLU A 153 16.09 -2.71 -17.57
CA GLU A 153 15.42 -1.68 -18.36
C GLU A 153 13.92 -1.66 -18.06
N GLN A 154 13.24 -2.81 -18.06
CA GLN A 154 11.82 -2.91 -17.73
C GLN A 154 11.53 -2.44 -16.29
N ALA A 155 12.38 -2.83 -15.34
CA ALA A 155 12.28 -2.39 -13.95
C ALA A 155 12.49 -0.88 -13.80
N ARG A 156 13.41 -0.30 -14.59
CA ARG A 156 13.65 1.15 -14.61
C ARG A 156 12.46 1.91 -15.18
N GLU A 157 11.94 1.51 -16.34
CA GLU A 157 10.78 2.15 -16.96
C GLU A 157 9.56 2.15 -16.02
N SER A 158 9.31 1.01 -15.36
CA SER A 158 8.21 0.85 -14.41
C SER A 158 8.39 1.67 -13.13
N MET A 159 9.63 1.74 -12.61
CA MET A 159 9.99 2.57 -11.47
C MET A 159 9.81 4.06 -11.79
N GLU A 160 10.28 4.51 -12.95
CA GLU A 160 10.17 5.91 -13.37
C GLU A 160 8.72 6.32 -13.61
N LEU A 161 7.87 5.44 -14.17
CA LEU A 161 6.43 5.66 -14.28
C LEU A 161 5.77 5.80 -12.89
N SER A 162 6.08 4.87 -11.98
CA SER A 162 5.60 4.91 -10.60
C SER A 162 6.02 6.20 -9.87
N MET A 163 7.22 6.71 -10.15
CA MET A 163 7.69 7.98 -9.59
C MET A 163 6.87 9.18 -10.09
N ARG A 164 6.57 9.25 -11.39
CA ARG A 164 5.71 10.31 -11.94
C ARG A 164 4.29 10.23 -11.39
N TRP A 165 3.76 9.02 -11.25
CA TRP A 165 2.45 8.78 -10.63
C TRP A 165 2.42 9.12 -9.15
N ALA A 166 3.51 8.87 -8.40
CA ALA A 166 3.61 9.25 -6.99
C ALA A 166 3.54 10.78 -6.82
N GLY A 167 4.19 11.55 -7.71
CA GLY A 167 4.07 13.01 -7.75
C GLY A 167 2.63 13.47 -8.00
N ARG A 168 1.95 12.88 -9.00
CA ARG A 168 0.53 13.18 -9.29
C ARG A 168 -0.40 12.79 -8.13
N CYS A 169 -0.14 11.68 -7.46
CA CYS A 169 -0.88 11.28 -6.26
C CYS A 169 -0.70 12.29 -5.14
N LYS A 170 0.53 12.79 -4.93
CA LYS A 170 0.82 13.81 -3.92
C LYS A 170 0.08 15.11 -4.19
N GLU A 171 0.05 15.55 -5.46
CA GLU A 171 -0.71 16.73 -5.89
C GLU A 171 -2.23 16.53 -5.70
N ALA A 172 -2.77 15.40 -6.15
CA ALA A 172 -4.20 15.08 -6.01
C ALA A 172 -4.64 14.92 -4.55
N HIS A 173 -3.74 14.44 -3.68
CA HIS A 173 -4.00 14.30 -2.26
C HIS A 173 -4.14 15.65 -1.56
N GLY A 174 -3.35 16.66 -1.96
CA GLY A 174 -3.39 18.00 -1.39
C GLY A 174 -3.19 18.00 0.13
N GLU A 175 -4.07 18.71 0.84
CA GLU A 175 -4.04 18.88 2.30
C GLU A 175 -5.04 17.95 3.02
N HIS A 176 -5.39 16.81 2.43
CA HIS A 176 -6.30 15.84 3.06
C HIS A 176 -5.68 15.27 4.35
N GLU A 177 -6.52 14.89 5.32
CA GLU A 177 -6.05 14.50 6.67
C GLU A 177 -5.43 13.10 6.77
N SER A 178 -5.81 12.22 5.84
CA SER A 178 -5.26 10.86 5.71
C SER A 178 -3.75 10.89 5.47
N ALA A 179 -3.02 9.94 6.04
CA ALA A 179 -1.61 9.77 5.74
C ALA A 179 -1.42 9.23 4.32
N LEU A 180 -0.49 9.78 3.54
CA LEU A 180 -0.15 9.29 2.20
C LEU A 180 1.20 8.56 2.22
N PHE A 181 1.21 7.31 1.80
CA PHE A 181 2.42 6.48 1.75
C PHE A 181 2.93 6.30 0.31
N GLY A 182 4.23 6.57 0.12
CA GLY A 182 4.92 6.30 -1.14
C GLY A 182 5.31 4.82 -1.27
N ILE A 183 5.43 4.31 -2.50
CA ILE A 183 5.80 2.91 -2.77
C ILE A 183 7.12 2.87 -3.53
N VAL A 184 8.17 2.36 -2.89
CA VAL A 184 9.48 2.14 -3.51
C VAL A 184 9.36 0.98 -4.50
N GLN A 185 9.70 1.23 -5.77
CA GLN A 185 9.78 0.25 -6.86
C GLN A 185 11.24 0.06 -7.32
N GLY A 186 11.47 -0.76 -8.35
CA GLY A 186 12.82 -1.04 -8.88
C GLY A 186 13.19 -2.52 -8.98
N GLY A 187 12.24 -3.43 -8.75
CA GLY A 187 12.46 -4.88 -8.87
C GLY A 187 13.53 -5.40 -7.90
N MET A 188 14.41 -6.28 -8.39
CA MET A 188 15.52 -6.85 -7.61
C MET A 188 16.84 -6.06 -7.77
N TYR A 189 16.78 -4.84 -8.30
CA TYR A 189 17.95 -4.01 -8.60
C TYR A 189 18.14 -2.94 -7.52
N GLY A 190 19.19 -3.08 -6.70
CA GLY A 190 19.46 -2.17 -5.57
C GLY A 190 19.60 -0.70 -5.99
N ASP A 191 20.32 -0.43 -7.08
CA ASP A 191 20.50 0.92 -7.62
C ASP A 191 19.18 1.60 -8.02
N LEU A 192 18.23 0.84 -8.58
CA LEU A 192 16.90 1.37 -8.92
C LEU A 192 16.05 1.63 -7.67
N ARG A 193 16.20 0.78 -6.64
CA ARG A 193 15.53 0.96 -5.34
C ARG A 193 16.04 2.21 -4.61
N GLU A 194 17.36 2.46 -4.67
CA GLU A 194 17.97 3.69 -4.14
C GLU A 194 17.43 4.94 -4.86
N GLU A 195 17.40 4.93 -6.19
CA GLU A 195 16.87 6.01 -7.02
C GLU A 195 15.38 6.29 -6.71
N SER A 196 14.57 5.24 -6.65
CA SER A 196 13.14 5.33 -6.30
C SER A 196 12.95 5.92 -4.90
N LEU A 197 13.67 5.39 -3.90
CA LEU A 197 13.56 5.88 -2.53
C LEU A 197 13.98 7.34 -2.40
N ALA A 198 15.09 7.74 -3.02
CA ALA A 198 15.57 9.11 -2.98
C ALA A 198 14.51 10.08 -3.55
N GLY A 199 13.92 9.75 -4.70
CA GLY A 199 12.85 10.55 -5.29
C GLY A 199 11.58 10.63 -4.43
N LEU A 200 11.18 9.51 -3.81
CA LEU A 200 10.02 9.52 -2.91
C LEU A 200 10.27 10.35 -1.64
N VAL A 201 11.49 10.31 -1.09
CA VAL A 201 11.87 11.12 0.07
C VAL A 201 11.86 12.60 -0.28
N GLU A 202 12.33 12.97 -1.47
CA GLU A 202 12.27 14.36 -1.96
C GLU A 202 10.82 14.86 -2.11
N LEU A 203 9.91 14.03 -2.62
CA LEU A 203 8.47 14.35 -2.71
C LEU A 203 7.80 14.47 -1.33
N GLY A 204 8.30 13.75 -0.33
CA GLY A 204 7.85 13.82 1.06
C GLY A 204 6.52 13.10 1.33
N PHE A 205 6.61 11.90 1.91
CA PHE A 205 5.47 11.08 2.33
C PHE A 205 5.41 10.87 3.85
N ASP A 206 4.24 10.45 4.34
CA ASP A 206 4.02 10.17 5.75
C ASP A 206 4.61 8.82 6.18
N GLY A 207 4.77 7.92 5.23
CA GLY A 207 5.44 6.62 5.37
C GLY A 207 5.86 6.08 4.01
N TYR A 208 6.65 5.01 4.03
CA TYR A 208 7.26 4.45 2.83
C TYR A 208 7.07 2.94 2.80
N ALA A 209 6.56 2.44 1.68
CA ALA A 209 6.33 1.03 1.47
C ALA A 209 7.35 0.43 0.49
N LEU A 210 7.62 -0.87 0.63
CA LEU A 210 8.35 -1.65 -0.35
C LEU A 210 7.35 -2.45 -1.19
N GLY A 211 7.18 -2.03 -2.45
CA GLY A 211 6.34 -2.70 -3.45
C GLY A 211 7.13 -3.66 -4.34
N GLY A 212 6.42 -4.44 -5.16
CA GLY A 212 7.05 -5.35 -6.14
C GLY A 212 7.88 -6.48 -5.51
N LEU A 213 7.49 -6.92 -4.32
CA LEU A 213 8.05 -8.08 -3.61
C LEU A 213 6.96 -9.10 -3.33
N SER A 214 7.36 -10.35 -3.12
CA SER A 214 6.49 -11.53 -3.04
C SER A 214 5.65 -11.74 -4.30
N VAL A 215 6.21 -11.43 -5.47
CA VAL A 215 5.57 -11.52 -6.79
C VAL A 215 6.05 -12.69 -7.64
N GLY A 216 6.95 -13.52 -7.09
CA GLY A 216 7.43 -14.77 -7.72
C GLY A 216 8.93 -14.99 -7.58
N GLU A 217 9.64 -14.04 -7.00
CA GLU A 217 11.08 -14.09 -6.82
C GLU A 217 11.55 -15.12 -5.78
N PRO A 218 12.78 -15.61 -5.90
CA PRO A 218 13.42 -16.41 -4.86
C PRO A 218 13.50 -15.66 -3.53
N LYS A 219 13.34 -16.40 -2.42
CA LYS A 219 13.35 -15.81 -1.07
C LYS A 219 14.65 -15.08 -0.73
N ASN A 220 15.79 -15.48 -1.27
CA ASN A 220 17.06 -14.78 -1.05
C ASN A 220 17.07 -13.39 -1.73
N GLU A 221 16.57 -13.28 -2.96
CA GLU A 221 16.48 -11.99 -3.67
C GLU A 221 15.53 -11.03 -2.94
N MET A 222 14.35 -11.51 -2.52
CA MET A 222 13.42 -10.73 -1.70
C MET A 222 14.10 -10.19 -0.42
N ARG A 223 14.85 -11.06 0.27
CA ARG A 223 15.55 -10.70 1.52
C ARG A 223 16.68 -9.70 1.30
N GLU A 224 17.43 -9.83 0.21
CA GLU A 224 18.46 -8.86 -0.18
C GLU A 224 17.86 -7.48 -0.40
N VAL A 225 16.73 -7.38 -1.12
CA VAL A 225 16.03 -6.10 -1.31
C VAL A 225 15.52 -5.53 0.03
N ILE A 226 14.91 -6.34 0.89
CA ILE A 226 14.43 -5.92 2.21
C ILE A 226 15.60 -5.38 3.06
N GLN A 227 16.71 -6.11 3.13
CA GLN A 227 17.89 -5.72 3.90
C GLN A 227 18.50 -4.41 3.38
N HIS A 228 18.60 -4.29 2.06
CA HIS A 228 19.17 -3.13 1.39
C HIS A 228 18.31 -1.88 1.61
N CYS A 229 17.02 -1.94 1.29
CA CYS A 229 16.12 -0.80 1.44
C CYS A 229 15.87 -0.44 2.91
N GLY A 230 15.78 -1.44 3.80
CA GLY A 230 15.60 -1.24 5.23
C GLY A 230 16.70 -0.40 5.89
N ALA A 231 17.92 -0.41 5.32
CA ALA A 231 19.02 0.43 5.79
C ALA A 231 18.93 1.90 5.33
N LEU A 232 18.16 2.16 4.28
CA LEU A 232 18.09 3.47 3.62
C LEU A 232 16.80 4.23 3.91
N LEU A 233 15.71 3.51 4.21
CA LEU A 233 14.42 4.11 4.53
C LEU A 233 14.53 5.08 5.72
N PRO A 234 13.85 6.25 5.69
CA PRO A 234 13.88 7.19 6.80
C PRO A 234 13.53 6.53 8.14
N ALA A 235 14.32 6.80 9.17
CA ALA A 235 14.22 6.09 10.44
C ALA A 235 12.97 6.52 11.22
N GLU A 236 12.64 7.79 11.13
CA GLU A 236 11.52 8.49 11.78
C GLU A 236 10.17 8.29 11.11
N LYS A 237 10.11 7.46 10.06
CA LYS A 237 8.89 7.18 9.29
C LYS A 237 8.48 5.71 9.41
N PRO A 238 7.18 5.40 9.38
CA PRO A 238 6.71 4.03 9.24
C PRO A 238 7.24 3.39 7.95
N ARG A 239 7.54 2.10 8.02
CA ARG A 239 8.02 1.30 6.88
C ARG A 239 7.07 0.14 6.67
N TYR A 240 6.52 0.02 5.47
CA TYR A 240 5.50 -0.98 5.17
C TYR A 240 6.00 -1.97 4.10
N LEU A 241 6.19 -3.24 4.48
CA LEU A 241 6.49 -4.30 3.53
C LEU A 241 5.19 -4.88 2.96
N MET A 242 4.92 -4.62 1.68
CA MET A 242 3.66 -5.03 1.03
C MET A 242 3.69 -6.51 0.64
N GLY A 243 2.58 -7.22 0.85
CA GLY A 243 2.36 -8.57 0.31
C GLY A 243 3.09 -9.73 1.00
N VAL A 244 3.89 -9.46 2.04
CA VAL A 244 4.61 -10.50 2.80
C VAL A 244 3.84 -10.89 4.04
N GLY A 245 3.60 -12.19 4.24
CA GLY A 245 2.74 -12.67 5.33
C GLY A 245 3.15 -13.96 6.03
N THR A 246 4.20 -14.67 5.61
CA THR A 246 4.62 -15.87 6.36
C THR A 246 5.28 -15.47 7.68
N PRO A 247 5.09 -16.22 8.78
CA PRO A 247 5.68 -15.86 10.07
C PRO A 247 7.20 -15.67 10.03
N GLN A 248 7.93 -16.53 9.30
CA GLN A 248 9.39 -16.39 9.18
C GLN A 248 9.79 -15.11 8.45
N ASP A 249 9.06 -14.75 7.40
CA ASP A 249 9.38 -13.55 6.62
C ASP A 249 9.03 -12.28 7.39
N ILE A 250 7.95 -12.28 8.17
CA ILE A 250 7.60 -11.16 9.07
C ILE A 250 8.72 -10.95 10.08
N VAL A 251 9.16 -12.00 10.78
CA VAL A 251 10.25 -11.88 11.76
C VAL A 251 11.52 -11.38 11.09
N TYR A 252 11.89 -11.93 9.93
CA TYR A 252 13.05 -11.46 9.19
C TYR A 252 12.93 -9.98 8.82
N ALA A 253 11.81 -9.55 8.26
CA ALA A 253 11.58 -8.17 7.84
C ALA A 253 11.71 -7.21 9.03
N VAL A 254 11.11 -7.54 10.18
CA VAL A 254 11.26 -6.76 11.42
C VAL A 254 12.72 -6.64 11.84
N THR A 255 13.54 -7.69 11.70
CA THR A 255 14.99 -7.58 11.99
C THR A 255 15.75 -6.66 11.02
N GLN A 256 15.14 -6.29 9.89
CA GLN A 256 15.70 -5.34 8.92
C GLN A 256 15.08 -3.93 9.02
N GLY A 257 14.16 -3.73 9.97
CA GLY A 257 13.56 -2.45 10.36
C GLY A 257 12.16 -2.24 9.82
#